data_AF-A0A8S2PB36-F1
#
_entry.id   AF-A0A8S2PB36-F1
#
_cell.length_a   1.000
_cell.length_b   1.000
_cell.length_c   1.000
_cell.angle_alpha   90.00
_cell.angle_beta   90.00
_cell.angle_gamma   90.00
#
_symmetry.space_group_name_H-M   'P 1'
#
loop_
_entity.id
_entity.type
_entity.pdbx_description
1 polymer ?
#
loop_
_entity_poly.entity_id
_entity_poly.type
_entity_poly.pdbx_seq_one_letter_code
_entity_poly.pdbx_strand_id
1 'polypeptide(L)'
;MAQRGTSPMYKSVSFGLNERADDELNTLFKNLIHLYPMDKNGPMSGKCDPQTNQMEQFLSQAFGFRNITGAYIVQGVKFFELEHRLDTMNPNTVIYFPSNITISFAMSVKEIMDWQRSYRVYADHNIQGLNKEFLQRALEGHSKDDGEAFRMKFVVRISTCPILMEFDAKVISRNLEEEWPNRIKLVSVTGIDFAGRKHDVADVLYYISNWREIFQIDPKSDLPFVYNGRDFYPRVNGPPGELHEDRVLHSLMRMVALRLKACDEEGVEIVVETGIGLGVFAGNHIGIDSKIRAFSAQASRRVLQRDGSSYKSIRAVVFALPIFNKSGSKHSVPDTYDDYVNEFQQAKYNG
;
A
#
# COMPACT_ATOMS: atom_id res chain seq x y z
N MET A 1 17.82 23.62 24.61
CA MET A 1 17.43 22.40 25.36
C MET A 1 15.92 22.42 25.54
N ALA A 2 15.17 21.85 24.61
CA ALA A 2 13.74 21.59 24.79
C ALA A 2 13.60 20.21 25.45
N GLN A 3 12.82 20.13 26.52
CA GLN A 3 12.52 18.87 27.21
C GLN A 3 11.91 17.89 26.20
N ARG A 4 12.61 16.77 25.96
CA ARG A 4 12.11 15.65 25.17
C ARG A 4 10.87 15.10 25.89
N GLY A 5 9.71 15.38 25.33
CA GLY A 5 8.45 14.78 25.75
C GLY A 5 8.59 13.26 25.79
N THR A 6 7.94 12.67 26.78
CA THR A 6 7.82 11.22 26.98
C THR A 6 7.65 10.49 25.65
N SER A 7 8.51 9.49 25.40
CA SER A 7 8.41 8.62 24.23
C SER A 7 6.97 8.11 24.11
N PRO A 8 6.31 8.20 22.95
CA PRO A 8 4.97 7.66 22.79
C PRO A 8 5.00 6.17 23.17
N MET A 9 4.14 5.79 24.12
CA MET A 9 4.02 4.40 24.56
C MET A 9 3.35 3.62 23.44
N TYR A 10 4.11 2.77 22.75
CA TYR A 10 3.57 1.91 21.69
C TYR A 10 2.63 0.87 22.29
N LYS A 11 1.50 0.64 21.61
CA LYS A 11 0.71 -0.56 21.87
C LYS A 11 1.20 -1.65 20.92
N SER A 12 1.61 -2.78 21.48
CA SER A 12 1.89 -4.00 20.73
C SER A 12 1.18 -5.16 21.41
N VAL A 13 0.59 -6.05 20.61
CA VAL A 13 0.09 -7.35 21.09
C VAL A 13 0.59 -8.41 20.14
N SER A 14 1.07 -9.51 20.71
CA SER A 14 1.44 -10.71 19.97
C SER A 14 0.36 -11.77 20.15
N PHE A 15 0.01 -12.45 19.06
CA PHE A 15 -0.99 -13.51 19.03
C PHE A 15 -0.36 -14.75 18.40
N GLY A 16 -0.75 -15.96 18.84
CA GLY A 16 -0.27 -17.21 18.23
C GLY A 16 1.20 -17.56 18.47
N LEU A 17 1.92 -16.80 19.32
CA LEU A 17 3.28 -17.18 19.73
C LEU A 17 3.20 -18.33 20.72
N ASN A 18 3.36 -19.56 20.24
CA ASN A 18 3.54 -20.73 21.11
C ASN A 18 4.87 -20.61 21.86
N GLU A 19 5.04 -21.27 23.00
CA GLU A 19 6.32 -21.31 23.76
C GLU A 19 7.50 -21.91 22.97
N ARG A 20 7.24 -22.46 21.77
CA ARG A 20 8.21 -22.93 20.78
C ARG A 20 8.47 -21.93 19.65
N ALA A 21 7.88 -20.74 19.69
CA ALA A 21 8.17 -19.68 18.74
C ALA A 21 9.65 -19.33 18.87
N ASP A 22 10.34 -19.46 17.73
CA ASP A 22 11.78 -19.26 17.58
C ASP A 22 12.27 -18.05 18.39
N ASP A 23 13.28 -18.23 19.23
CA ASP A 23 13.89 -17.16 20.03
C ASP A 23 14.31 -15.97 19.14
N GLU A 24 14.59 -16.23 17.87
CA GLU A 24 14.85 -15.24 16.83
C GLU A 24 13.63 -14.35 16.54
N LEU A 25 12.42 -14.93 16.41
CA LEU A 25 11.18 -14.18 16.20
C LEU A 25 10.84 -13.32 17.42
N ASN A 26 11.00 -13.88 18.62
CA ASN A 26 10.81 -13.13 19.86
C ASN A 26 11.77 -11.94 19.97
N THR A 27 13.03 -12.14 19.57
CA THR A 27 14.05 -11.07 19.53
C THR A 27 13.72 -10.02 18.48
N LEU A 28 13.31 -10.44 17.28
CA LEU A 28 12.87 -9.52 16.23
C LEU A 28 11.71 -8.65 16.70
N PHE A 29 10.66 -9.22 17.29
CA PHE A 29 9.52 -8.46 17.79
C PHE A 29 9.90 -7.46 18.88
N LYS A 30 10.77 -7.86 19.82
CA LYS A 30 11.32 -6.94 20.83
C LYS A 30 12.03 -5.75 20.16
N ASN A 31 12.83 -6.00 19.13
CA ASN A 31 13.51 -4.93 18.38
C ASN A 31 12.54 -4.01 17.63
N LEU A 32 11.50 -4.57 17.00
CA LEU A 32 10.50 -3.80 16.24
C LEU A 32 9.70 -2.84 17.12
N ILE A 33 9.35 -3.25 18.35
CA ILE A 33 8.60 -2.41 19.31
C ILE A 33 9.38 -1.15 19.72
N HIS A 34 10.72 -1.17 19.59
CA HIS A 34 11.58 -0.03 19.91
C HIS A 34 11.82 0.93 18.74
N LEU A 35 11.28 0.66 17.54
CA LEU A 35 11.41 1.56 16.39
C LEU A 35 10.59 2.84 16.58
N TYR A 36 11.14 3.99 16.20
CA TYR A 36 10.43 5.28 16.21
C TYR A 36 9.17 5.21 15.34
N PRO A 37 8.05 5.87 15.75
CA PRO A 37 6.88 5.90 14.89
C PRO A 37 7.22 6.68 13.61
N MET A 38 6.59 6.31 12.51
CA MET A 38 6.69 7.07 11.27
C MET A 38 6.24 8.54 11.52
N ASP A 39 7.10 9.49 11.18
CA ASP A 39 6.82 10.93 11.26
C ASP A 39 5.93 11.36 10.08
N LYS A 40 4.64 11.05 10.19
CA LYS A 40 3.62 11.53 9.24
C LYS A 40 3.50 13.07 9.17
N ASN A 41 4.09 13.81 10.11
CA ASN A 41 4.12 15.28 10.10
C ASN A 41 5.41 15.83 9.46
N GLY A 42 6.32 14.96 9.03
CA GLY A 42 7.55 15.29 8.32
C GLY A 42 7.34 15.70 6.85
N PRO A 43 8.37 15.57 5.99
CA PRO A 43 8.39 16.07 4.61
C PRO A 43 7.25 15.60 3.68
N MET A 44 6.46 14.61 4.11
CA MET A 44 5.28 14.07 3.43
C MET A 44 4.06 15.01 3.39
N SER A 45 4.20 16.28 3.77
CA SER A 45 3.15 17.33 3.77
C SER A 45 2.58 17.72 2.39
N GLY A 46 2.87 16.95 1.33
CA GLY A 46 2.46 17.24 -0.05
C GLY A 46 3.29 18.33 -0.74
N LYS A 47 4.24 18.97 -0.04
CA LYS A 47 5.21 19.93 -0.59
C LYS A 47 6.47 19.24 -1.07
N CYS A 48 6.31 18.29 -1.99
CA CYS A 48 7.40 17.45 -2.50
C CYS A 48 8.12 18.05 -3.72
N ASP A 49 7.89 19.32 -4.06
CA ASP A 49 8.49 19.96 -5.24
C ASP A 49 10.02 19.90 -5.22
N PRO A 50 10.73 20.18 -4.10
CA PRO A 50 12.19 20.06 -4.07
C PRO A 50 12.68 18.64 -4.37
N GLN A 51 12.05 17.63 -3.77
CA GLN A 51 12.40 16.21 -3.95
C GLN A 51 12.08 15.76 -5.39
N THR A 52 10.94 16.20 -5.93
CA THR A 52 10.54 15.92 -7.32
C THR A 52 11.54 16.51 -8.30
N ASN A 53 11.91 17.78 -8.13
CA ASN A 53 12.90 18.45 -8.98
C ASN A 53 14.29 17.80 -8.87
N GLN A 54 14.71 17.42 -7.66
CA GLN A 54 15.97 16.72 -7.45
C GLN A 54 16.00 15.37 -8.15
N MET A 55 14.90 14.61 -8.08
CA MET A 55 14.78 13.34 -8.78
C MET A 55 14.74 13.54 -10.30
N GLU A 56 14.01 14.53 -10.81
CA GLU A 56 14.02 14.85 -12.26
C GLU A 56 15.43 15.21 -12.73
N GLN A 57 16.16 16.06 -12.01
CA GLN A 57 17.55 16.42 -12.33
C GLN A 57 18.46 15.19 -12.33
N PHE A 58 18.36 14.35 -11.31
CA PHE A 58 19.10 13.09 -11.24
C PHE A 58 18.78 12.19 -12.42
N LEU A 59 17.50 11.97 -12.73
CA LEU A 59 17.07 11.13 -13.85
C LEU A 59 17.55 11.71 -15.18
N SER A 60 17.55 13.04 -15.34
CA SER A 60 18.07 13.71 -16.54
C SER A 60 19.57 13.49 -16.70
N GLN A 61 20.34 13.59 -15.61
CA GLN A 61 21.79 13.40 -15.62
C GLN A 61 22.19 11.93 -15.79
N ALA A 62 21.53 11.02 -15.08
CA ALA A 62 21.90 9.60 -15.05
C ALA A 62 21.34 8.81 -16.23
N PHE A 63 20.14 9.17 -16.72
CA PHE A 63 19.40 8.38 -17.70
C PHE A 63 18.95 9.18 -18.93
N GLY A 64 19.30 10.47 -19.03
CA GLY A 64 18.80 11.33 -20.10
C GLY A 64 17.28 11.47 -20.06
N PHE A 65 16.69 11.51 -18.87
CA PHE A 65 15.26 11.75 -18.69
C PHE A 65 14.85 13.09 -19.32
N ARG A 66 13.80 13.05 -20.14
CA ARG A 66 13.16 14.22 -20.73
C ARG A 66 11.64 14.07 -20.71
N ASN A 67 10.96 15.13 -20.29
CA ASN A 67 9.51 15.24 -20.45
C ASN A 67 9.16 15.53 -21.91
N ILE A 68 8.16 14.83 -22.45
CA ILE A 68 7.66 15.05 -23.81
C ILE A 68 6.59 16.14 -23.77
N THR A 69 6.90 17.30 -24.35
CA THR A 69 6.02 18.48 -24.32
C THR A 69 4.65 18.18 -24.93
N GLY A 70 3.59 18.50 -24.17
CA GLY A 70 2.20 18.31 -24.62
C GLY A 70 1.69 16.88 -24.53
N ALA A 71 2.54 15.90 -24.20
CA ALA A 71 2.16 14.51 -24.00
C ALA A 71 1.96 14.21 -22.51
N TYR A 72 0.88 13.50 -22.21
CA TYR A 72 0.51 13.09 -20.86
C TYR A 72 0.18 11.61 -20.86
N ILE A 73 0.65 10.87 -19.86
CA ILE A 73 0.23 9.47 -19.64
C ILE A 73 -1.23 9.48 -19.18
N VAL A 74 -1.53 10.35 -18.22
CA VAL A 74 -2.87 10.74 -17.78
C VAL A 74 -2.84 12.23 -17.44
N GLN A 75 -3.98 12.92 -17.47
CA GLN A 75 -4.04 14.35 -17.18
C GLN A 75 -3.37 14.66 -15.82
N GLY A 76 -2.32 15.50 -15.86
CA GLY A 76 -1.50 15.84 -14.69
C GLY A 76 -0.23 15.00 -14.49
N VAL A 77 -0.01 13.94 -15.28
CA VAL A 77 1.22 13.13 -15.28
C VAL A 77 1.87 13.23 -16.66
N LYS A 78 2.99 13.95 -16.74
CA LYS A 78 3.72 14.19 -17.99
C LYS A 78 4.27 12.88 -18.53
N PHE A 79 4.20 12.73 -19.85
CA PHE A 79 4.90 11.65 -20.54
C PHE A 79 6.40 11.94 -20.55
N PHE A 80 7.23 10.90 -20.41
CA PHE A 80 8.69 11.04 -20.38
C PHE A 80 9.37 9.94 -21.19
N GLU A 81 10.61 10.21 -21.59
CA GLU A 81 11.52 9.25 -22.19
C GLU A 81 12.86 9.24 -21.45
N LEU A 82 13.56 8.11 -21.48
CA LEU A 82 14.94 7.99 -21.01
C LEU A 82 15.84 7.76 -22.24
N GLU A 83 16.77 8.68 -22.51
CA GLU A 83 17.69 8.55 -23.65
C GLU A 83 18.73 7.44 -23.44
N HIS A 84 19.12 7.17 -22.19
CA HIS A 84 20.06 6.11 -21.86
C HIS A 84 19.32 4.93 -21.24
N ARG A 85 19.18 3.86 -22.01
CA ARG A 85 18.55 2.63 -21.55
C ARG A 85 19.54 1.83 -20.69
N LEU A 86 19.06 1.32 -19.55
CA LEU A 86 19.84 0.51 -18.62
C LEU A 86 20.50 -0.71 -19.28
N ASP A 87 19.85 -1.32 -20.27
CA ASP A 87 20.36 -2.49 -21.01
C ASP A 87 21.55 -2.16 -21.93
N THR A 88 21.84 -0.89 -22.15
CA THR A 88 23.00 -0.42 -22.93
C THR A 88 24.16 0.10 -22.07
N MET A 89 23.94 0.24 -20.76
CA MET A 89 24.96 0.71 -19.81
C MET A 89 25.88 -0.44 -19.36
N ASN A 90 27.11 -0.12 -18.95
CA ASN A 90 28.00 -1.11 -18.33
C ASN A 90 27.36 -1.63 -17.02
N PRO A 91 27.17 -2.97 -16.86
CA PRO A 91 26.54 -3.53 -15.66
C PRO A 91 27.23 -3.18 -14.34
N ASN A 92 28.54 -2.88 -14.38
CA ASN A 92 29.35 -2.51 -13.22
C ASN A 92 29.33 -1.00 -12.90
N THR A 93 28.69 -0.17 -13.73
CA THR A 93 28.51 1.25 -13.42
C THR A 93 27.68 1.38 -12.15
N VAL A 94 28.19 2.16 -11.19
CA VAL A 94 27.51 2.46 -9.94
C VAL A 94 26.75 3.78 -10.06
N ILE A 95 25.46 3.73 -9.78
CA ILE A 95 24.55 4.86 -9.75
C ILE A 95 24.35 5.29 -8.30
N TYR A 96 24.67 6.55 -8.01
CA TYR A 96 24.48 7.17 -6.70
C TYR A 96 23.20 7.98 -6.73
N PHE A 97 22.24 7.60 -5.89
CA PHE A 97 20.96 8.28 -5.81
C PHE A 97 21.10 9.59 -5.00
N PRO A 98 20.35 10.63 -5.37
CA PRO A 98 20.43 11.92 -4.70
C PRO A 98 19.98 11.79 -3.24
N SER A 99 20.73 12.42 -2.34
CA SER A 99 20.47 12.44 -0.90
C SER A 99 20.81 13.83 -0.37
N ASN A 100 20.00 14.33 0.56
CA ASN A 100 20.28 15.58 1.28
C ASN A 100 21.32 15.37 2.41
N ILE A 101 21.88 14.16 2.53
CA ILE A 101 22.83 13.75 3.56
C ILE A 101 24.16 13.37 2.89
N THR A 102 25.28 13.51 3.62
CA THR A 102 26.64 13.14 3.20
C THR A 102 26.85 11.67 2.83
N ILE A 103 25.84 10.81 3.02
CA ILE A 103 25.88 9.38 2.72
C ILE A 103 24.89 9.12 1.58
N SER A 104 25.39 8.51 0.49
CA SER A 104 24.61 8.20 -0.71
C SER A 104 24.17 6.74 -0.71
N PHE A 105 22.90 6.51 -1.04
CA PHE A 105 22.43 5.19 -1.44
C PHE A 105 22.92 4.94 -2.88
N ALA A 106 23.52 3.78 -3.13
CA ALA A 106 24.11 3.44 -4.42
C ALA A 106 23.59 2.08 -4.90
N MET A 107 23.53 1.87 -6.21
CA MET A 107 23.27 0.56 -6.84
C MET A 107 24.10 0.41 -8.11
N SER A 108 24.51 -0.82 -8.43
CA SER A 108 25.06 -1.09 -9.76
C SER A 108 23.95 -1.17 -10.81
N VAL A 109 24.27 -0.90 -12.09
CA VAL A 109 23.33 -1.13 -13.21
C VAL A 109 22.83 -2.58 -13.21
N LYS A 110 23.72 -3.56 -12.97
CA LYS A 110 23.33 -4.97 -12.86
C LYS A 110 22.25 -5.18 -11.80
N GLU A 111 22.42 -4.59 -10.63
CA GLU A 111 21.46 -4.70 -9.52
C GLU A 111 20.11 -4.08 -9.88
N ILE A 112 20.11 -2.92 -10.55
CA ILE A 112 18.86 -2.28 -11.04
C ILE A 112 18.16 -3.18 -12.07
N MET A 113 18.90 -3.83 -12.96
CA MET A 113 18.33 -4.76 -13.94
C MET A 113 17.79 -6.03 -13.28
N ASP A 114 18.51 -6.60 -12.32
CA ASP A 114 18.07 -7.77 -11.56
C ASP A 114 16.80 -7.44 -10.74
N TRP A 115 16.74 -6.23 -10.18
CA TRP A 115 15.54 -5.68 -9.57
C TRP A 115 14.35 -5.62 -10.54
N GLN A 116 14.52 -5.01 -11.72
CA GLN A 116 13.45 -4.95 -12.74
C GLN A 116 12.98 -6.35 -13.14
N ARG A 117 13.90 -7.30 -13.29
CA ARG A 117 13.60 -8.70 -13.62
C ARG A 117 12.90 -9.47 -12.49
N SER A 118 13.00 -8.99 -11.25
CA SER A 118 12.30 -9.60 -10.11
C SER A 118 10.80 -9.28 -10.07
N TYR A 119 10.32 -8.36 -10.92
CA TYR A 119 8.91 -7.97 -10.94
C TYR A 119 8.00 -9.13 -11.35
N ARG A 120 6.99 -9.41 -10.52
CA ARG A 120 5.99 -10.47 -10.69
C ARG A 120 4.60 -9.93 -10.41
N VAL A 121 3.62 -10.52 -11.10
CA VAL A 121 2.22 -10.12 -11.03
C VAL A 121 1.39 -11.37 -10.80
N TYR A 122 0.65 -11.36 -9.70
CA TYR A 122 -0.29 -12.40 -9.32
C TYR A 122 -1.70 -11.83 -9.42
N ALA A 123 -2.65 -12.60 -9.96
CA ALA A 123 -4.02 -12.14 -10.16
C ALA A 123 -5.02 -13.25 -9.81
N ASP A 124 -6.19 -12.86 -9.30
CA ASP A 124 -7.26 -13.82 -9.04
C ASP A 124 -7.94 -14.25 -10.35
N HIS A 125 -7.63 -15.46 -10.81
CA HIS A 125 -8.18 -16.03 -12.04
C HIS A 125 -9.71 -16.17 -12.05
N ASN A 126 -10.37 -16.09 -10.90
CA ASN A 126 -11.83 -16.15 -10.80
C ASN A 126 -12.50 -14.79 -11.06
N ILE A 127 -11.73 -13.71 -11.24
CA ILE A 127 -12.29 -12.42 -11.64
C ILE A 127 -12.35 -12.34 -13.16
N GLN A 128 -13.57 -12.27 -13.69
CA GLN A 128 -13.81 -12.19 -15.13
C GLN A 128 -13.08 -10.98 -15.75
N GLY A 129 -12.30 -11.25 -16.80
CA GLY A 129 -11.52 -10.24 -17.52
C GLY A 129 -10.11 -10.02 -17.00
N LEU A 130 -9.69 -10.62 -15.88
CA LEU A 130 -8.28 -10.66 -15.45
C LEU A 130 -7.48 -11.69 -16.25
N ASN A 131 -7.19 -11.38 -17.51
CA ASN A 131 -6.32 -12.19 -18.36
C ASN A 131 -4.96 -11.49 -18.60
N LYS A 132 -4.01 -12.22 -19.21
CA LYS A 132 -2.66 -11.70 -19.48
C LYS A 132 -2.67 -10.42 -20.30
N GLU A 133 -3.53 -10.34 -21.32
CA GLU A 133 -3.65 -9.17 -22.18
C GLU A 133 -4.12 -7.93 -21.40
N PHE A 134 -5.16 -8.08 -20.58
CA PHE A 134 -5.64 -7.04 -19.68
C PHE A 134 -4.54 -6.58 -18.73
N LEU A 135 -3.88 -7.52 -18.05
CA LEU A 135 -2.82 -7.20 -17.10
C LEU A 135 -1.67 -6.45 -17.77
N GLN A 136 -1.26 -6.88 -18.96
CA GLN A 136 -0.21 -6.20 -19.71
C GLN A 136 -0.61 -4.75 -20.03
N ARG A 137 -1.78 -4.54 -20.63
CA ARG A 137 -2.28 -3.18 -20.93
C ARG A 137 -2.39 -2.32 -19.67
N ALA A 138 -2.92 -2.88 -18.58
CA ALA A 138 -3.10 -2.15 -17.33
C ALA A 138 -1.76 -1.72 -16.71
N LEU A 139 -0.75 -2.59 -16.76
CA LEU A 139 0.60 -2.30 -16.25
C LEU A 139 1.36 -1.31 -17.13
N GLU A 140 1.03 -1.23 -18.42
CA GLU A 140 1.51 -0.20 -19.35
C GLU A 140 0.80 1.16 -19.16
N GLY A 141 -0.14 1.27 -18.20
CA GLY A 141 -0.90 2.49 -17.94
C GLY A 141 -2.06 2.72 -18.92
N HIS A 142 -2.45 1.69 -19.67
CA HIS A 142 -3.55 1.74 -20.64
C HIS A 142 -4.87 1.15 -20.10
N SER A 143 -5.00 0.99 -18.77
CA SER A 143 -6.27 0.61 -18.15
C SER A 143 -7.28 1.76 -18.20
N LYS A 144 -8.53 1.45 -18.52
CA LYS A 144 -9.65 2.38 -18.39
C LYS A 144 -10.06 2.56 -16.93
N ASP A 145 -10.91 3.55 -16.69
CA ASP A 145 -11.58 3.75 -15.40
C ASP A 145 -12.65 2.67 -15.13
N ASP A 146 -13.37 2.81 -14.01
CA ASP A 146 -14.48 1.97 -13.63
C ASP A 146 -14.12 0.46 -13.53
N GLY A 147 -14.74 -0.41 -14.32
CA GLY A 147 -14.56 -1.86 -14.19
C GLY A 147 -13.13 -2.36 -14.43
N GLU A 148 -12.32 -1.70 -15.27
CA GLU A 148 -10.91 -2.07 -15.42
C GLU A 148 -10.10 -1.70 -14.17
N ALA A 149 -10.31 -0.51 -13.60
CA ALA A 149 -9.69 -0.09 -12.34
C ALA A 149 -10.12 -0.97 -11.15
N PHE A 150 -11.40 -1.36 -11.09
CA PHE A 150 -11.94 -2.24 -10.06
C PHE A 150 -11.22 -3.59 -10.02
N ARG A 151 -10.98 -4.21 -11.20
CA ARG A 151 -10.32 -5.51 -11.30
C ARG A 151 -8.90 -5.50 -10.72
N MET A 152 -8.20 -4.37 -10.78
CA MET A 152 -6.83 -4.22 -10.26
C MET A 152 -6.72 -4.37 -8.74
N LYS A 153 -7.84 -4.41 -7.99
CA LYS A 153 -7.84 -4.76 -6.57
C LYS A 153 -7.48 -6.22 -6.30
N PHE A 154 -7.76 -7.08 -7.26
CA PHE A 154 -7.48 -8.51 -7.19
C PHE A 154 -6.20 -8.85 -7.97
N VAL A 155 -5.25 -7.90 -7.99
CA VAL A 155 -3.93 -8.04 -8.59
C VAL A 155 -2.90 -7.62 -7.56
N VAL A 156 -1.91 -8.48 -7.35
CA VAL A 156 -0.77 -8.28 -6.45
C VAL A 156 0.48 -8.13 -7.31
N ARG A 157 1.22 -7.06 -7.08
CA ARG A 157 2.49 -6.77 -7.77
C ARG A 157 3.60 -6.89 -6.74
N ILE A 158 4.58 -7.74 -7.03
CA ILE A 158 5.70 -7.98 -6.14
C ILE A 158 6.99 -7.75 -6.91
N SER A 159 7.94 -7.07 -6.29
CA SER A 159 9.33 -7.06 -6.72
C SER A 159 10.23 -7.18 -5.51
N THR A 160 11.44 -7.67 -5.71
CA THR A 160 12.53 -7.40 -4.75
C THR A 160 12.65 -5.89 -4.61
N CYS A 161 12.94 -5.38 -3.42
CA CYS A 161 13.06 -3.95 -3.20
C CYS A 161 14.45 -3.64 -2.68
N PRO A 162 15.41 -3.31 -3.57
CA PRO A 162 16.66 -2.74 -3.10
C PRO A 162 16.43 -1.32 -2.57
N ILE A 163 15.36 -0.66 -3.01
CA ILE A 163 15.13 0.78 -2.80
C ILE A 163 14.24 1.03 -1.59
N LEU A 164 14.84 0.94 -0.40
CA LEU A 164 14.44 1.80 0.72
C LEU A 164 15.39 3.00 0.76
N MET A 165 15.43 3.76 -0.34
CA MET A 165 16.27 4.96 -0.45
C MET A 165 15.95 5.93 0.68
N GLU A 166 14.68 6.02 1.06
CA GLU A 166 14.24 6.77 2.24
C GLU A 166 13.08 6.05 2.94
N PHE A 167 13.18 5.85 4.26
CA PHE A 167 12.03 5.54 5.11
C PHE A 167 11.80 6.76 6.01
N ASP A 168 10.59 7.33 5.97
CA ASP A 168 10.29 8.56 6.71
C ASP A 168 11.20 9.74 6.32
N ALA A 169 11.51 9.86 5.02
CA ALA A 169 12.47 10.82 4.45
C ALA A 169 13.89 10.73 5.03
N LYS A 170 14.26 9.60 5.65
CA LYS A 170 15.62 9.31 6.13
C LYS A 170 16.29 8.29 5.23
N VAL A 171 17.45 8.66 4.71
CA VAL A 171 18.23 7.76 3.88
C VAL A 171 18.79 6.61 4.70
N ILE A 172 18.49 5.37 4.29
CA ILE A 172 19.10 4.18 4.85
C ILE A 172 20.38 3.92 4.05
N SER A 173 21.52 4.24 4.65
CA SER A 173 22.82 3.94 4.07
C SER A 173 23.05 2.45 3.97
N ARG A 174 23.73 2.01 2.92
CA ARG A 174 24.18 0.63 2.76
C ARG A 174 25.54 0.58 2.07
N ASN A 175 26.26 -0.52 2.28
CA ASN A 175 27.41 -0.87 1.44
C ASN A 175 26.93 -1.75 0.26
N LEU A 176 27.67 -1.73 -0.86
CA LEU A 176 27.27 -2.50 -2.05
C LEU A 176 27.38 -4.02 -1.84
N GLU A 177 28.20 -4.45 -0.87
CA GLU A 177 28.37 -5.85 -0.48
C GLU A 177 27.26 -6.36 0.45
N GLU A 178 26.37 -5.48 0.92
CA GLU A 178 25.28 -5.86 1.82
C GLU A 178 24.14 -6.55 1.06
N GLU A 179 23.79 -7.76 1.50
CA GLU A 179 22.74 -8.58 0.87
C GLU A 179 21.34 -8.38 1.47
N TRP A 180 21.21 -7.66 2.58
CA TRP A 180 19.91 -7.46 3.22
C TRP A 180 18.86 -6.79 2.30
N PRO A 181 19.18 -5.87 1.37
CA PRO A 181 18.17 -5.28 0.48
C PRO A 181 17.53 -6.32 -0.45
N ASN A 182 18.28 -7.36 -0.84
CA ASN A 182 17.78 -8.45 -1.68
C ASN A 182 16.78 -9.36 -0.95
N ARG A 183 16.67 -9.24 0.37
CA ARG A 183 15.75 -9.99 1.22
C ARG A 183 14.41 -9.27 1.46
N ILE A 184 14.27 -8.04 0.97
CA ILE A 184 13.05 -7.26 1.11
C ILE A 184 12.25 -7.34 -0.18
N LYS A 185 10.95 -7.63 -0.07
CA LYS A 185 10.00 -7.60 -1.17
C LYS A 185 9.07 -6.40 -1.00
N LEU A 186 8.85 -5.62 -2.05
CA LEU A 186 7.80 -4.61 -2.08
C LEU A 186 6.55 -5.25 -2.70
N VAL A 187 5.48 -5.29 -1.90
CA VAL A 187 4.20 -5.89 -2.29
C VAL A 187 3.14 -4.80 -2.39
N SER A 188 2.67 -4.56 -3.60
CA SER A 188 1.66 -3.54 -3.90
C SER A 188 0.34 -4.17 -4.33
N VAL A 189 -0.74 -3.76 -3.65
CA VAL A 189 -2.13 -4.15 -3.94
C VAL A 189 -2.98 -2.89 -3.90
N THR A 190 -3.90 -2.74 -4.85
CA THR A 190 -4.85 -1.62 -4.86
C THR A 190 -5.89 -1.82 -3.76
N GLY A 191 -6.12 -0.81 -2.91
CA GLY A 191 -7.14 -0.87 -1.87
C GLY A 191 -8.58 -0.74 -2.41
N ILE A 192 -9.57 -0.93 -1.54
CA ILE A 192 -10.93 -0.43 -1.81
C ILE A 192 -10.88 1.07 -1.51
N ASP A 193 -11.29 1.90 -2.47
CA ASP A 193 -11.14 3.34 -2.34
C ASP A 193 -12.46 4.07 -2.51
N PHE A 194 -12.67 5.07 -1.66
CA PHE A 194 -13.83 5.95 -1.69
C PHE A 194 -13.40 7.41 -1.90
N ALA A 195 -12.12 7.64 -2.28
CA ALA A 195 -11.50 8.93 -2.55
C ALA A 195 -12.11 9.73 -3.72
N GLY A 196 -13.14 9.21 -4.39
CA GLY A 196 -13.87 10.02 -5.34
C GLY A 196 -13.19 10.33 -6.65
N ARG A 197 -12.22 9.53 -7.07
CA ARG A 197 -11.70 9.65 -8.44
C ARG A 197 -12.64 8.91 -9.37
N LYS A 198 -12.57 9.25 -10.66
CA LYS A 198 -13.30 8.51 -11.71
C LYS A 198 -13.06 6.99 -11.68
N HIS A 199 -11.89 6.57 -11.21
CA HIS A 199 -11.50 5.16 -11.09
C HIS A 199 -12.14 4.44 -9.90
N ASP A 200 -12.70 5.19 -8.95
CA ASP A 200 -13.28 4.68 -7.70
C ASP A 200 -14.83 4.56 -7.82
N VAL A 201 -15.44 4.92 -8.96
CA VAL A 201 -16.90 4.87 -9.16
C VAL A 201 -17.44 3.45 -8.98
N ALA A 202 -16.76 2.46 -9.56
CA ALA A 202 -17.12 1.06 -9.40
C ALA A 202 -17.16 0.62 -7.93
N ASP A 203 -16.29 1.17 -7.07
CA ASP A 203 -16.27 0.84 -5.65
C ASP A 203 -17.53 1.33 -4.95
N VAL A 204 -17.94 2.57 -5.25
CA VAL A 204 -19.19 3.14 -4.73
C VAL A 204 -20.38 2.30 -5.16
N LEU A 205 -20.50 2.02 -6.46
CA LEU A 205 -21.65 1.28 -7.00
C LEU A 205 -21.72 -0.17 -6.49
N TYR A 206 -20.56 -0.79 -6.25
CA TYR A 206 -20.50 -2.19 -5.86
C TYR A 206 -20.64 -2.39 -4.35
N TYR A 207 -20.03 -1.53 -3.53
CA TYR A 207 -19.93 -1.70 -2.08
C TYR A 207 -20.94 -0.87 -1.27
N ILE A 208 -21.55 0.18 -1.82
CA ILE A 208 -22.46 1.07 -1.07
C ILE A 208 -23.89 0.89 -1.59
N SER A 209 -24.81 0.47 -0.72
CA SER A 209 -26.20 0.18 -1.11
C SER A 209 -27.03 1.45 -1.37
N ASN A 210 -26.84 2.48 -0.55
CA ASN A 210 -27.60 3.74 -0.61
C ASN A 210 -26.82 4.88 -1.28
N TRP A 211 -25.87 4.58 -2.17
CA TRP A 211 -24.96 5.59 -2.74
C TRP A 211 -25.66 6.80 -3.39
N ARG A 212 -26.84 6.59 -4.00
CA ARG A 212 -27.64 7.66 -4.64
C ARG A 212 -28.12 8.72 -3.64
N GLU A 213 -28.31 8.33 -2.40
CA GLU A 213 -28.77 9.19 -1.30
C GLU A 213 -27.60 9.93 -0.65
N ILE A 214 -26.40 9.33 -0.69
CA ILE A 214 -25.19 9.91 -0.12
C ILE A 214 -24.55 10.92 -1.06
N PHE A 215 -24.53 10.67 -2.38
CA PHE A 215 -23.80 11.49 -3.33
C PHE A 215 -24.72 12.38 -4.18
N GLN A 216 -24.19 13.54 -4.58
CA GLN A 216 -24.78 14.28 -5.69
C GLN A 216 -24.67 13.45 -6.97
N ILE A 217 -25.68 13.51 -7.84
CA ILE A 217 -25.75 12.71 -9.06
C ILE A 217 -25.47 13.63 -10.25
N ASP A 218 -24.58 13.18 -11.14
CA ASP A 218 -24.39 13.83 -12.44
C ASP A 218 -25.63 13.60 -13.31
N PRO A 219 -26.38 14.66 -13.72
CA PRO A 219 -27.58 14.51 -14.53
C PRO A 219 -27.33 13.92 -15.92
N LYS A 220 -26.08 13.91 -16.40
CA LYS A 220 -25.73 13.34 -17.72
C LYS A 220 -25.46 11.84 -17.67
N SER A 221 -24.75 11.39 -16.63
CA SER A 221 -24.30 9.99 -16.53
C SER A 221 -25.14 9.15 -15.57
N ASP A 222 -25.95 9.78 -14.71
CA ASP A 222 -26.68 9.12 -13.62
C ASP A 222 -25.77 8.37 -12.64
N LEU A 223 -24.54 8.86 -12.48
CA LEU A 223 -23.50 8.35 -11.59
C LEU A 223 -23.16 9.38 -10.49
N PRO A 224 -22.43 8.98 -9.42
CA PRO A 224 -21.92 9.94 -8.45
C PRO A 224 -21.14 11.06 -9.14
N PHE A 225 -21.48 12.30 -8.81
CA PHE A 225 -20.83 13.47 -9.36
C PHE A 225 -19.39 13.58 -8.84
N VAL A 226 -18.44 13.71 -9.77
CA VAL A 226 -17.01 13.86 -9.49
C VAL A 226 -16.56 15.21 -10.06
N TYR A 227 -16.21 16.17 -9.20
CA TYR A 227 -15.82 17.51 -9.65
C TYR A 227 -14.36 17.53 -10.11
N ASN A 228 -14.08 17.98 -11.35
CA ASN A 228 -12.72 18.00 -11.91
C ASN A 228 -11.99 16.64 -11.86
N GLY A 229 -12.72 15.52 -11.88
CA GLY A 229 -12.13 14.18 -11.82
C GLY A 229 -11.59 13.75 -10.45
N ARG A 230 -11.86 14.52 -9.39
CA ARG A 230 -11.46 14.23 -8.00
C ARG A 230 -12.61 14.44 -7.03
N ASP A 231 -12.61 13.65 -5.95
CA ASP A 231 -13.55 13.67 -4.82
C ASP A 231 -15.05 13.53 -5.18
N PHE A 232 -15.73 12.55 -4.57
CA PHE A 232 -17.18 12.42 -4.69
C PHE A 232 -17.80 13.51 -3.84
N TYR A 233 -18.83 14.17 -4.37
CA TYR A 233 -19.49 15.22 -3.62
C TYR A 233 -20.64 14.65 -2.77
N PRO A 234 -20.50 14.54 -1.44
CA PRO A 234 -21.59 14.10 -0.60
C PRO A 234 -22.74 15.12 -0.66
N ARG A 235 -23.98 14.64 -0.55
CA ARG A 235 -25.15 15.49 -0.37
C ARG A 235 -25.06 16.17 0.99
N VAL A 236 -25.39 17.46 1.00
CA VAL A 236 -25.55 18.21 2.25
C VAL A 236 -26.66 17.54 3.06
N ASN A 237 -26.35 17.14 4.29
CA ASN A 237 -27.25 16.38 5.17
C ASN A 237 -27.71 15.02 4.60
N GLY A 238 -26.90 14.39 3.73
CA GLY A 238 -27.14 13.03 3.28
C GLY A 238 -27.07 12.02 4.45
N PRO A 239 -27.75 10.87 4.34
CA PRO A 239 -27.63 9.80 5.33
C PRO A 239 -26.20 9.25 5.36
N PRO A 240 -25.80 8.57 6.46
CA PRO A 240 -24.57 7.80 6.47
C PRO A 240 -24.61 6.69 5.40
N GLY A 241 -23.44 6.30 4.94
CA GLY A 241 -23.32 5.22 3.98
C GLY A 241 -23.64 3.86 4.56
N GLU A 242 -24.37 3.08 3.77
CA GLU A 242 -24.69 1.69 4.05
C GLU A 242 -23.89 0.80 3.13
N LEU A 243 -23.19 -0.18 3.72
CA LEU A 243 -22.35 -1.10 2.98
C LEU A 243 -23.15 -2.34 2.58
N HIS A 244 -22.87 -2.86 1.39
CA HIS A 244 -23.07 -4.27 1.08
C HIS A 244 -22.03 -5.11 1.83
N GLU A 245 -22.24 -5.31 3.12
CA GLU A 245 -21.27 -5.89 4.06
C GLU A 245 -20.67 -7.23 3.57
N ASP A 246 -21.52 -8.13 3.06
CA ASP A 246 -21.05 -9.42 2.52
C ASP A 246 -20.11 -9.26 1.33
N ARG A 247 -20.38 -8.30 0.43
CA ARG A 247 -19.53 -8.02 -0.73
C ARG A 247 -18.18 -7.47 -0.30
N VAL A 248 -18.20 -6.51 0.63
CA VAL A 248 -16.99 -5.89 1.19
C VAL A 248 -16.11 -6.95 1.83
N LEU A 249 -16.67 -7.72 2.77
CA LEU A 249 -15.92 -8.74 3.50
C LEU A 249 -15.37 -9.82 2.56
N HIS A 250 -16.18 -10.27 1.60
CA HIS A 250 -15.75 -11.26 0.61
C HIS A 250 -14.58 -10.75 -0.25
N SER A 251 -14.67 -9.52 -0.77
CA SER A 251 -13.59 -8.91 -1.54
C SER A 251 -12.31 -8.76 -0.70
N LEU A 252 -12.43 -8.26 0.53
CA LEU A 252 -11.29 -8.12 1.44
C LEU A 252 -10.62 -9.47 1.73
N MET A 253 -11.40 -10.52 2.00
CA MET A 253 -10.87 -11.87 2.21
C MET A 253 -10.14 -12.39 0.97
N ARG A 254 -10.65 -12.14 -0.24
CA ARG A 254 -9.98 -12.53 -1.49
C ARG A 254 -8.67 -11.77 -1.69
N MET A 255 -8.67 -10.46 -1.44
CA MET A 255 -7.48 -9.62 -1.52
C MET A 255 -6.39 -10.08 -0.53
N VAL A 256 -6.76 -10.35 0.73
CA VAL A 256 -5.86 -10.89 1.75
C VAL A 256 -5.30 -12.24 1.31
N ALA A 257 -6.16 -13.17 0.90
CA ALA A 257 -5.73 -14.51 0.52
C ALA A 257 -4.80 -14.50 -0.70
N LEU A 258 -5.11 -13.69 -1.72
CA LEU A 258 -4.26 -13.55 -2.90
C LEU A 258 -2.89 -12.96 -2.52
N ARG A 259 -2.86 -11.93 -1.67
CA ARG A 259 -1.63 -11.28 -1.22
C ARG A 259 -0.75 -12.23 -0.41
N LEU A 260 -1.30 -12.92 0.59
CA LEU A 260 -0.53 -13.85 1.40
C LEU A 260 -0.03 -15.04 0.58
N LYS A 261 -0.85 -15.57 -0.35
CA LYS A 261 -0.38 -16.62 -1.28
C LYS A 261 0.76 -16.12 -2.18
N ALA A 262 0.65 -14.91 -2.73
CA ALA A 262 1.72 -14.34 -3.55
C ALA A 262 3.02 -14.14 -2.73
N CYS A 263 2.92 -13.72 -1.47
CA CYS A 263 4.06 -13.64 -0.56
C CYS A 263 4.68 -15.03 -0.29
N ASP A 264 3.84 -16.04 -0.05
CA ASP A 264 4.30 -17.42 0.19
C ASP A 264 5.03 -18.01 -1.03
N GLU A 265 4.47 -17.84 -2.23
CA GLU A 265 5.09 -18.26 -3.50
C GLU A 265 6.43 -17.54 -3.78
N GLU A 266 6.57 -16.30 -3.31
CA GLU A 266 7.82 -15.53 -3.39
C GLU A 266 8.82 -15.87 -2.28
N GLY A 267 8.50 -16.82 -1.39
CA GLY A 267 9.35 -17.25 -0.28
C GLY A 267 9.47 -16.23 0.85
N VAL A 268 8.48 -15.35 1.03
CA VAL A 268 8.48 -14.33 2.09
C VAL A 268 8.19 -14.98 3.44
N GLU A 269 9.12 -14.84 4.38
CA GLU A 269 8.96 -15.40 5.73
C GLU A 269 8.22 -14.46 6.70
N ILE A 270 8.49 -13.15 6.61
CA ILE A 270 7.89 -12.12 7.46
C ILE A 270 7.08 -11.17 6.59
N VAL A 271 5.77 -11.23 6.71
CA VAL A 271 4.87 -10.33 5.98
C VAL A 271 4.53 -9.14 6.88
N VAL A 272 4.78 -7.92 6.41
CA VAL A 272 4.38 -6.70 7.12
C VAL A 272 3.18 -6.07 6.42
N GLU A 273 2.06 -5.96 7.13
CA GLU A 273 0.78 -5.47 6.61
C GLU A 273 0.36 -4.17 7.29
N THR A 274 0.04 -3.15 6.49
CA THR A 274 -0.51 -1.88 7.00
C THR A 274 -2.05 -1.85 6.99
N GLY A 275 -2.68 -3.02 6.88
CA GLY A 275 -4.12 -3.23 6.73
C GLY A 275 -4.54 -3.29 5.26
N ILE A 276 -4.97 -4.48 4.81
CA ILE A 276 -5.32 -4.73 3.42
C ILE A 276 -6.69 -4.13 3.10
N GLY A 277 -6.78 -3.46 1.95
CA GLY A 277 -8.02 -2.87 1.47
C GLY A 277 -8.39 -1.53 2.12
N LEU A 278 -7.57 -1.04 3.06
CA LEU A 278 -7.71 0.30 3.65
C LEU A 278 -7.12 1.34 2.68
N GLY A 279 -7.89 1.74 1.67
CA GLY A 279 -7.51 2.84 0.77
C GLY A 279 -7.23 4.15 1.52
N VAL A 280 -6.78 5.18 0.80
CA VAL A 280 -6.28 6.44 1.41
C VAL A 280 -7.39 7.18 2.17
N PHE A 281 -8.66 6.89 1.90
CA PHE A 281 -9.80 7.52 2.56
C PHE A 281 -10.91 6.49 2.77
N ALA A 282 -10.87 5.77 3.89
CA ALA A 282 -11.81 4.69 4.24
C ALA A 282 -13.30 5.10 4.35
N GLY A 283 -13.72 6.22 3.77
CA GLY A 283 -15.11 6.66 3.74
C GLY A 283 -15.53 7.42 5.00
N ASN A 284 -14.60 8.10 5.68
CA ASN A 284 -14.88 8.94 6.86
C ASN A 284 -15.95 9.99 6.53
N HIS A 285 -15.86 10.63 5.35
CA HIS A 285 -16.83 11.63 4.88
C HIS A 285 -18.25 11.09 4.69
N ILE A 286 -18.41 9.77 4.61
CA ILE A 286 -19.70 9.09 4.46
C ILE A 286 -19.99 8.13 5.63
N GLY A 287 -19.18 8.16 6.70
CA GLY A 287 -19.43 7.42 7.94
C GLY A 287 -19.25 5.89 7.89
N ILE A 288 -18.51 5.34 6.92
CA ILE A 288 -18.31 3.87 6.78
C ILE A 288 -16.95 3.37 7.27
N ASP A 289 -16.06 4.27 7.68
CA ASP A 289 -14.64 4.00 7.91
C ASP A 289 -14.38 3.01 9.04
N SER A 290 -15.13 3.10 10.14
CA SER A 290 -15.05 2.13 11.24
C SER A 290 -15.42 0.72 10.79
N LYS A 291 -16.49 0.58 9.99
CA LYS A 291 -16.93 -0.72 9.46
C LYS A 291 -15.89 -1.32 8.51
N ILE A 292 -15.32 -0.51 7.62
CA ILE A 292 -14.27 -0.98 6.70
C ILE A 292 -13.03 -1.47 7.45
N ARG A 293 -12.60 -0.74 8.49
CA ARG A 293 -11.47 -1.17 9.35
C ARG A 293 -11.76 -2.48 10.06
N ALA A 294 -12.94 -2.62 10.65
CA ALA A 294 -13.38 -3.86 11.28
C ALA A 294 -13.43 -5.04 10.28
N PHE A 295 -13.96 -4.83 9.06
CA PHE A 295 -13.96 -5.88 8.04
C PHE A 295 -12.56 -6.24 7.53
N SER A 296 -11.63 -5.29 7.46
CA SER A 296 -10.23 -5.56 7.10
C SER A 296 -9.56 -6.47 8.15
N ALA A 297 -9.76 -6.16 9.45
CA ALA A 297 -9.29 -7.00 10.55
C ALA A 297 -9.92 -8.40 10.50
N GLN A 298 -11.24 -8.47 10.34
CA GLN A 298 -11.99 -9.71 10.27
C GLN A 298 -11.58 -10.57 9.07
N ALA A 299 -11.39 -9.96 7.90
CA ALA A 299 -10.93 -10.65 6.69
C ALA A 299 -9.55 -11.28 6.91
N SER A 300 -8.62 -10.51 7.48
CA SER A 300 -7.26 -10.95 7.79
C SER A 300 -7.27 -12.17 8.72
N ARG A 301 -8.02 -12.08 9.83
CA ARG A 301 -8.18 -13.17 10.78
C ARG A 301 -8.76 -14.42 10.12
N ARG A 302 -9.87 -14.29 9.37
CA ARG A 302 -10.54 -15.43 8.72
C ARG A 302 -9.66 -16.13 7.70
N VAL A 303 -8.87 -15.37 6.92
CA VAL A 303 -7.92 -15.96 5.96
C VAL A 303 -6.78 -16.67 6.69
N LEU A 304 -6.18 -16.06 7.71
CA LEU A 304 -5.12 -16.70 8.48
C LEU A 304 -5.60 -17.98 9.18
N GLN A 305 -6.83 -18.00 9.69
CA GLN A 305 -7.40 -19.23 10.25
C GLN A 305 -7.62 -20.33 9.22
N ARG A 306 -8.11 -19.95 8.04
CA ARG A 306 -8.44 -20.89 6.98
C ARG A 306 -7.19 -21.44 6.28
N ASP A 307 -6.25 -20.56 5.97
CA ASP A 307 -5.14 -20.83 5.06
C ASP A 307 -3.77 -20.80 5.77
N GLY A 308 -3.68 -20.28 7.00
CA GLY A 308 -2.39 -20.04 7.70
C GLY A 308 -1.50 -21.26 7.80
N SER A 309 -2.07 -22.42 8.15
CA SER A 309 -1.36 -23.69 8.23
C SER A 309 -0.88 -24.26 6.89
N SER A 310 -1.37 -23.71 5.77
CA SER A 310 -1.01 -24.15 4.42
C SER A 310 0.15 -23.36 3.80
N TYR A 311 0.50 -22.21 4.38
CA TYR A 311 1.64 -21.42 3.93
C TYR A 311 2.94 -22.15 4.26
N LYS A 312 3.85 -22.25 3.29
CA LYS A 312 5.10 -23.01 3.41
C LYS A 312 6.25 -22.16 3.91
N SER A 313 6.26 -20.89 3.53
CA SER A 313 7.34 -19.94 3.80
C SER A 313 6.97 -18.94 4.88
N ILE A 314 5.71 -18.49 4.95
CA ILE A 314 5.30 -17.46 5.91
C ILE A 314 5.42 -18.00 7.35
N ARG A 315 6.28 -17.36 8.14
CA ARG A 315 6.52 -17.65 9.56
C ARG A 315 5.79 -16.69 10.48
N ALA A 316 5.61 -15.44 10.06
CA ALA A 316 4.87 -14.44 10.82
C ALA A 316 4.21 -13.38 9.92
N VAL A 317 3.07 -12.89 10.37
CA VAL A 317 2.39 -11.73 9.79
C VAL A 317 2.32 -10.62 10.84
N VAL A 318 2.88 -9.47 10.50
CA VAL A 318 3.03 -8.31 11.39
C VAL A 318 2.13 -7.20 10.90
N PHE A 319 1.14 -6.80 11.71
CA PHE A 319 0.24 -5.70 11.38
C PHE A 319 0.82 -4.36 11.85
N ALA A 320 1.45 -3.62 10.94
CA ALA A 320 1.98 -2.27 11.15
C ALA A 320 0.91 -1.22 10.84
N LEU A 321 -0.10 -1.12 11.71
CA LEU A 321 -1.33 -0.38 11.42
C LEU A 321 -1.12 1.15 11.50
N PRO A 322 -1.70 1.92 10.56
CA PRO A 322 -1.67 3.37 10.62
C PRO A 322 -2.49 3.91 11.80
N ILE A 323 -1.92 4.87 12.54
CA ILE A 323 -2.65 5.70 13.50
C ILE A 323 -3.29 6.85 12.71
N PHE A 324 -4.62 6.97 12.77
CA PHE A 324 -5.36 8.03 12.07
C PHE A 324 -5.70 9.23 12.97
N ASN A 325 -5.84 9.05 14.28
CA ASN A 325 -6.21 10.12 15.22
C ASN A 325 -5.14 10.31 16.32
N LYS A 326 -4.15 11.18 16.06
CA LYS A 326 -3.10 11.54 17.05
C LYS A 326 -3.53 12.62 18.05
N SER A 327 -4.68 13.28 17.88
CA SER A 327 -5.12 14.37 18.76
C SER A 327 -5.85 13.83 20.00
N GLY A 328 -5.26 14.05 21.18
CA GLY A 328 -5.69 13.55 22.49
C GLY A 328 -7.00 14.13 23.03
N SER A 329 -8.11 13.96 22.32
CA SER A 329 -9.43 14.06 22.95
C SER A 329 -9.76 12.75 23.67
N LYS A 330 -10.21 12.85 24.92
CA LYS A 330 -10.56 11.75 25.84
C LYS A 330 -11.76 10.90 25.39
N HIS A 331 -12.06 10.85 24.10
CA HIS A 331 -13.16 10.06 23.56
C HIS A 331 -12.62 8.98 22.63
N SER A 332 -12.84 7.74 23.09
CA SER A 332 -12.53 6.45 22.51
C SER A 332 -13.12 6.27 21.11
N VAL A 333 -12.44 6.76 20.08
CA VAL A 333 -12.65 6.23 18.74
C VAL A 333 -11.82 4.95 18.65
N PRO A 334 -12.41 3.78 18.39
CA PRO A 334 -11.65 2.56 18.12
C PRO A 334 -10.71 2.87 16.94
N ASP A 335 -9.41 2.86 17.22
CA ASP A 335 -8.40 3.00 16.18
C ASP A 335 -8.33 1.68 15.39
N THR A 336 -7.79 1.70 14.17
CA THR A 336 -7.54 0.48 13.37
C THR A 336 -6.86 -0.59 14.21
N TYR A 337 -5.96 -0.16 15.10
CA TYR A 337 -5.31 -1.01 16.09
C TYR A 337 -6.30 -1.78 16.98
N ASP A 338 -7.28 -1.10 17.56
CA ASP A 338 -8.24 -1.71 18.49
C ASP A 338 -9.14 -2.72 17.75
N ASP A 339 -9.52 -2.46 16.50
CA ASP A 339 -10.27 -3.41 15.66
C ASP A 339 -9.47 -4.70 15.41
N TYR A 340 -8.19 -4.58 15.07
CA TYR A 340 -7.31 -5.74 14.90
C TYR A 340 -7.07 -6.47 16.22
N VAL A 341 -6.82 -5.76 17.33
CA VAL A 341 -6.67 -6.42 18.64
C VAL A 341 -7.93 -7.18 19.02
N ASN A 342 -9.10 -6.58 18.86
CA ASN A 342 -10.38 -7.21 19.18
C ASN A 342 -10.69 -8.44 18.31
N GLU A 343 -10.23 -8.46 17.06
CA GLU A 343 -10.38 -9.63 16.19
C GLU A 343 -9.36 -10.73 16.52
N PHE A 344 -8.12 -10.40 16.85
CA PHE A 344 -7.06 -11.39 17.06
C PHE A 344 -6.89 -11.87 18.51
N GLN A 345 -7.67 -11.35 19.47
CA GLN A 345 -7.73 -11.91 20.84
C GLN A 345 -7.84 -13.44 20.83
N GLN A 346 -7.11 -14.12 21.73
CA GLN A 346 -6.94 -15.58 21.73
C GLN A 346 -8.25 -16.37 21.63
N ALA A 347 -9.34 -15.90 22.26
CA ALA A 347 -10.65 -16.55 22.14
C ALA A 347 -11.20 -16.64 20.70
N LYS A 348 -10.76 -15.72 19.82
CA LYS A 348 -11.17 -15.63 18.42
C LYS A 348 -10.10 -16.11 17.43
N TYR A 349 -8.87 -16.35 17.87
CA TYR A 349 -7.74 -16.76 17.02
C TYR A 349 -6.73 -17.63 17.79
N ASN A 350 -6.61 -18.89 17.38
CA ASN A 350 -5.72 -19.91 17.98
C ASN A 350 -4.49 -20.23 17.10
N GLY A 351 -4.24 -19.42 16.07
CA GLY A 351 -3.29 -19.74 14.99
C GLY A 351 -1.88 -19.27 15.26
#